data_AF-A0A812SCS3-F1
#
_entry.id   AF-A0A812SCS3-F1
#
_cell.length_a   1.000
_cell.length_b   1.000
_cell.length_c   1.000
_cell.angle_alpha   90.00
_cell.angle_beta   90.00
_cell.angle_gamma   90.00
#
_symmetry.space_group_name_H-M   'P 1'
#
loop_
_entity.id
_entity.type
_entity.pdbx_description
1 polymer ?
#
loop_
_entity_poly.entity_id
_entity_poly.type
_entity_poly.pdbx_seq_one_letter_code
_entity_poly.pdbx_strand_id
1 'polypeptide(L)'
;MIIAGSIFKACFVQPAMDVRVLRLNGEEVATVPLDAAADVRALKHAIAEIDGTPAILQQLIWKDQPLDDSAQAPLLAAQLDASAPVILVKKDLVQTQDAEAKKLIGRYGSKYRPQHHFFWAVHEGNVLATGGLLRLPGVDVDGEMLPTDFDDAKRQHEWPYRSFDGRYEDRALHLAVRCRDEASVELLLSCRADPELRNDNRETPMDIAMGKGKRWKSAFMQPRDFGGSPERILELLRGASGR
;
A
#
# COMPACT_ATOMS: atom_id res chain seq x y z
N MET A 1 34.27 -43.76 -30.37
CA MET A 1 33.09 -44.10 -29.55
C MET A 1 33.26 -43.35 -28.23
N ILE A 2 32.67 -42.16 -28.14
CA ILE A 2 32.84 -41.23 -27.01
C ILE A 2 31.75 -41.57 -26.00
N ILE A 3 32.14 -42.03 -24.80
CA ILE A 3 31.21 -42.31 -23.71
C ILE A 3 30.96 -40.98 -23.00
N ALA A 4 29.77 -40.43 -23.20
CA ALA A 4 29.32 -39.21 -22.54
C ALA A 4 29.13 -39.50 -21.04
N GLY A 5 29.95 -38.86 -20.20
CA GLY A 5 29.77 -38.85 -18.75
C GLY A 5 28.57 -37.99 -18.39
N SER A 6 27.46 -38.63 -18.01
CA SER A 6 26.33 -37.96 -17.38
C SER A 6 26.75 -37.39 -16.03
N ILE A 7 26.85 -36.06 -15.97
CA ILE A 7 26.98 -35.33 -14.73
C ILE A 7 25.62 -35.40 -14.04
N PHE A 8 25.45 -36.36 -13.13
CA PHE A 8 24.36 -36.35 -12.16
C PHE A 8 24.55 -35.11 -11.30
N LYS A 9 23.83 -34.04 -11.64
CA LYS A 9 23.65 -32.87 -10.80
C LYS A 9 22.91 -33.37 -9.56
N ALA A 10 23.66 -33.65 -8.50
CA ALA A 10 23.11 -34.02 -7.21
C ALA A 10 22.09 -32.95 -6.81
N CYS A 11 20.81 -33.31 -6.86
CA CYS A 11 19.74 -32.52 -6.29
C CYS A 11 19.97 -32.59 -4.78
N PHE A 12 20.71 -31.60 -4.26
CA PHE A 12 20.83 -31.39 -2.82
C PHE A 12 19.44 -30.91 -2.36
N VAL A 13 18.57 -31.86 -2.02
CA VAL A 13 17.34 -31.57 -1.29
C VAL A 13 17.81 -31.16 0.10
N GLN A 14 17.96 -29.85 0.31
CA GLN A 14 18.10 -29.31 1.66
C GLN A 14 16.84 -29.72 2.44
N PRO A 15 16.96 -30.15 3.71
CA PRO A 15 15.78 -30.43 4.52
C PRO A 15 14.92 -29.16 4.59
N ALA A 16 13.60 -29.32 4.45
CA ALA A 16 12.64 -28.25 4.64
C ALA A 16 12.93 -27.60 6.00
N MET A 17 13.42 -26.36 5.99
CA MET A 17 13.66 -25.62 7.21
C MET A 17 12.34 -24.99 7.63
N ASP A 18 11.89 -25.31 8.83
CA ASP A 18 10.68 -24.72 9.41
C ASP A 18 11.06 -23.47 10.21
N VAL A 19 10.52 -22.31 9.80
CA VAL A 19 10.71 -21.05 10.52
C VAL A 19 9.66 -20.94 11.61
N ARG A 20 10.12 -20.95 12.87
CA ARG A 20 9.27 -20.69 14.03
C ARG A 20 9.13 -19.19 14.24
N VAL A 21 7.89 -18.70 14.19
CA VAL A 21 7.53 -17.30 14.41
C VAL A 21 6.91 -17.16 15.80
N LEU A 22 7.56 -16.39 16.67
CA LEU A 22 7.11 -16.14 18.04
C LEU A 22 6.67 -14.69 18.22
N ARG A 23 5.72 -14.42 19.11
CA ARG A 23 5.46 -13.04 19.59
C ARG A 23 6.46 -12.66 20.69
N LEU A 24 6.49 -11.39 21.06
CA LEU A 24 7.33 -10.86 22.16
C LEU A 24 7.07 -11.53 23.53
N ASN A 25 5.87 -12.10 23.74
CA ASN A 25 5.53 -12.84 24.95
C ASN A 25 6.03 -14.31 24.92
N GLY A 26 6.70 -14.74 23.85
CA GLY A 26 7.17 -16.12 23.65
C GLY A 26 6.11 -17.08 23.08
N GLU A 27 4.91 -16.60 22.77
CA GLU A 27 3.83 -17.39 22.15
C GLU A 27 4.19 -17.73 20.70
N GLU A 28 4.07 -19.01 20.33
CA GLU A 28 4.27 -19.45 18.94
C GLU A 28 3.04 -19.09 18.09
N VAL A 29 3.27 -18.26 17.07
CA VAL A 29 2.24 -17.75 16.16
C VAL A 29 2.05 -18.71 15.00
N ALA A 30 3.17 -19.12 14.41
CA ALA A 30 3.18 -19.93 13.20
C ALA A 30 4.51 -20.66 13.09
N THR A 31 4.45 -21.87 12.53
CA THR A 31 5.61 -22.58 12.01
C THR A 31 5.42 -22.65 10.50
N VAL A 32 6.24 -21.91 9.75
CA VAL A 32 6.11 -21.74 8.30
C VAL A 32 7.26 -22.46 7.60
N PRO A 33 6.98 -23.40 6.68
CA PRO A 33 8.01 -24.08 5.91
C PRO A 33 8.65 -23.09 4.92
N LEU A 34 9.98 -22.96 4.95
CA LEU A 34 10.75 -21.91 4.24
C LEU A 34 10.75 -22.12 2.71
N ASP A 35 10.45 -23.33 2.24
CA ASP A 35 10.14 -23.69 0.86
C ASP A 35 8.82 -23.08 0.33
N ALA A 36 7.89 -22.74 1.22
CA ALA A 36 6.67 -21.99 0.87
C ALA A 36 6.87 -20.46 0.94
N ALA A 37 7.87 -19.98 1.69
CA ALA A 37 8.17 -18.56 1.90
C ALA A 37 9.37 -18.10 1.05
N ALA A 38 9.15 -17.87 -0.25
CA ALA A 38 10.18 -17.45 -1.21
C ALA A 38 10.81 -16.06 -0.95
N ASP A 39 10.26 -15.27 -0.02
CA ASP A 39 10.78 -13.98 0.45
C ASP A 39 10.13 -13.57 1.78
N VAL A 40 10.65 -12.49 2.40
CA VAL A 40 10.10 -11.91 3.63
C VAL A 40 8.62 -11.51 3.46
N ARG A 41 8.21 -11.14 2.24
CA ARG A 41 6.82 -10.76 1.94
C ARG A 41 5.90 -11.97 2.00
N ALA A 42 6.27 -13.09 1.40
CA ALA A 42 5.55 -14.35 1.45
C ALA A 42 5.43 -14.84 2.90
N LEU A 43 6.50 -14.71 3.69
CA LEU A 43 6.45 -15.01 5.12
C LEU A 43 5.45 -14.12 5.86
N LYS A 44 5.46 -12.80 5.61
CA LYS A 44 4.48 -11.89 6.20
C LYS A 44 3.05 -12.18 5.76
N HIS A 45 2.83 -12.54 4.50
CA HIS A 45 1.52 -12.95 3.99
C HIS A 45 1.03 -14.24 4.67
N ALA A 46 1.89 -15.26 4.80
CA ALA A 46 1.54 -16.50 5.51
C ALA A 46 1.21 -16.24 6.99
N ILE A 47 1.97 -15.38 7.66
CA ILE A 47 1.67 -14.95 9.03
C ILE A 47 0.34 -14.19 9.07
N ALA A 48 0.04 -13.36 8.07
CA ALA A 48 -1.21 -12.61 8.02
C ALA A 48 -2.43 -13.53 7.89
N GLU A 49 -2.33 -14.62 7.13
CA GLU A 49 -3.40 -15.63 7.01
C GLU A 49 -3.64 -16.39 8.32
N ILE A 50 -2.58 -16.66 9.09
CA ILE A 50 -2.66 -17.44 10.34
C ILE A 50 -3.09 -16.56 11.53
N ASP A 51 -2.45 -15.41 11.69
CA ASP A 51 -2.57 -14.55 12.87
C ASP A 51 -3.52 -13.35 12.65
N GLY A 52 -3.96 -13.14 11.41
CA GLY A 52 -4.84 -12.02 11.03
C GLY A 52 -4.17 -10.65 11.02
N THR A 53 -2.87 -10.56 11.37
CA THR A 53 -2.14 -9.28 11.36
C THR A 53 -1.74 -8.92 9.93
N PRO A 54 -2.18 -7.79 9.36
CA PRO A 54 -1.76 -7.38 8.01
C PRO A 54 -0.24 -7.25 7.90
N ALA A 55 0.34 -7.71 6.78
CA ALA A 55 1.79 -7.71 6.54
C ALA A 55 2.46 -6.36 6.83
N ILE A 56 1.77 -5.24 6.56
CA ILE A 56 2.25 -3.88 6.76
C ILE A 56 2.47 -3.51 8.25
N LEU A 57 1.76 -4.18 9.16
CA LEU A 57 1.90 -4.02 10.62
C LEU A 57 2.89 -5.02 11.22
N GLN A 58 3.39 -5.97 10.42
CA GLN A 58 4.33 -6.95 10.88
C GLN A 58 5.77 -6.42 10.77
N GLN A 59 6.47 -6.45 11.89
CA GLN A 59 7.93 -6.32 11.94
C GLN A 59 8.51 -7.66 12.36
N LEU A 60 9.25 -8.29 11.45
CA LEU A 60 9.95 -9.54 11.74
C LEU A 60 11.37 -9.18 12.21
N ILE A 61 11.75 -9.68 13.38
CA ILE A 61 13.06 -9.46 13.99
C ILE A 61 13.73 -10.82 14.14
N TRP A 62 14.98 -10.91 13.70
CA TRP A 62 15.79 -12.10 13.89
C TRP A 62 17.17 -11.70 14.40
N LYS A 63 17.61 -12.33 15.51
CA LYS A 63 18.85 -11.97 16.23
C LYS A 63 19.02 -10.46 16.44
N ASP A 64 17.96 -9.82 16.95
CA ASP A 64 17.88 -8.38 17.21
C ASP A 64 18.00 -7.46 15.97
N GLN A 65 17.94 -8.03 14.76
CA GLN A 65 17.94 -7.28 13.51
C GLN A 65 16.56 -7.33 12.84
N PRO A 66 15.99 -6.19 12.43
CA PRO A 66 14.77 -6.19 11.64
C PRO A 66 15.04 -6.77 10.25
N LEU A 67 14.21 -7.70 9.81
CA LEU A 67 14.23 -8.23 8.45
C LEU A 67 13.62 -7.21 7.49
N ASP A 68 14.34 -6.90 6.42
CA ASP A 68 13.88 -6.00 5.36
C ASP A 68 12.94 -6.74 4.39
N ASP A 69 11.85 -6.07 4.01
CA ASP A 69 10.85 -6.53 3.05
C ASP A 69 11.42 -6.67 1.62
N SER A 70 12.63 -6.19 1.38
CA SER A 70 13.40 -6.34 0.14
C SER A 70 14.34 -7.56 0.12
N ALA A 71 14.49 -8.29 1.24
CA ALA A 71 15.39 -9.44 1.31
C ALA A 71 14.83 -10.66 0.57
N GLN A 72 15.60 -11.18 -0.39
CA GLN A 72 15.25 -12.34 -1.22
C GLN A 72 15.63 -13.67 -0.52
N ALA A 73 14.85 -14.74 -0.77
CA ALA A 73 15.01 -16.09 -0.17
C ALA A 73 16.44 -16.65 -0.02
N PRO A 74 17.36 -16.55 -1.00
CA PRO A 74 18.68 -17.18 -0.84
C PRO A 74 19.54 -16.51 0.23
N LEU A 75 19.28 -15.23 0.57
CA LEU A 75 19.90 -14.60 1.75
C LEU A 75 19.16 -15.02 3.03
N LEU A 76 17.84 -15.13 2.99
CA LEU A 76 17.02 -15.46 4.15
C LEU A 76 17.28 -16.87 4.67
N ALA A 77 17.40 -17.87 3.78
CA ALA A 77 17.74 -19.25 4.13
C ALA A 77 19.22 -19.42 4.56
N ALA A 78 20.12 -18.54 4.08
CA ALA A 78 21.52 -18.53 4.49
C ALA A 78 21.74 -17.77 5.81
N GLN A 79 20.86 -16.81 6.13
CA GLN A 79 20.87 -16.05 7.37
C GLN A 79 20.15 -16.83 8.47
N LEU A 80 18.91 -17.26 8.28
CA LEU A 80 18.12 -17.98 9.26
C LEU A 80 18.70 -19.38 9.51
N ASP A 81 19.44 -19.55 10.60
CA ASP A 81 19.77 -20.86 11.14
C ASP A 81 18.58 -21.38 11.97
N ALA A 82 18.35 -22.70 11.97
CA ALA A 82 17.32 -23.34 12.81
C ALA A 82 17.54 -23.15 14.33
N SER A 83 18.58 -22.40 14.73
CA SER A 83 18.95 -22.17 16.12
C SER A 83 18.16 -21.04 16.79
N ALA A 84 17.60 -20.10 16.02
CA ALA A 84 16.94 -18.91 16.56
C ALA A 84 15.55 -18.65 15.94
N PRO A 85 14.49 -18.48 16.75
CA PRO A 85 13.16 -18.14 16.25
C PRO A 85 13.11 -16.72 15.69
N VAL A 86 12.20 -16.48 14.75
CA VAL A 86 11.87 -15.15 14.25
C VAL A 86 10.82 -14.54 15.18
N ILE A 87 11.05 -13.32 15.63
CA ILE A 87 10.14 -12.59 16.51
C ILE A 87 9.23 -11.71 15.65
N LEU A 88 7.92 -11.94 15.71
CA LEU A 88 6.89 -11.07 15.19
C LEU A 88 6.58 -9.97 16.22
N VAL A 89 6.89 -8.74 15.84
CA VAL A 89 6.46 -7.53 16.53
C VAL A 89 5.32 -6.90 15.74
N LYS A 90 4.14 -6.80 16.36
CA LYS A 90 3.01 -6.07 15.80
C LYS A 90 3.23 -4.58 16.04
N LYS A 91 3.40 -3.82 14.98
CA LYS A 91 3.47 -2.36 15.09
C LYS A 91 2.09 -1.81 15.40
N ASP A 92 2.06 -0.79 16.25
CA ASP A 92 0.84 -0.01 16.48
C ASP A 92 0.47 0.69 15.15
N LEU A 93 -0.73 0.41 14.65
CA LEU A 93 -1.23 0.95 13.39
C LEU A 93 -1.28 2.47 13.42
N VAL A 94 -1.75 3.06 14.51
CA VAL A 94 -1.89 4.52 14.65
C VAL A 94 -0.51 5.17 14.65
N GLN A 95 0.42 4.65 15.44
CA GLN A 95 1.79 5.16 15.48
C GLN A 95 2.49 5.04 14.12
N THR A 96 2.28 3.92 13.42
CA THR A 96 2.86 3.67 12.10
C THR A 96 2.31 4.66 11.06
N GLN A 97 0.99 4.84 11.04
CA GLN A 97 0.31 5.80 10.17
C GLN A 97 0.77 7.25 10.46
N ASP A 98 0.87 7.64 11.73
CA ASP A 98 1.32 8.98 12.12
C ASP A 98 2.79 9.22 11.75
N ALA A 99 3.63 8.19 11.85
CA ALA A 99 5.03 8.26 11.42
C ALA A 99 5.15 8.44 9.90
N GLU A 100 4.38 7.69 9.11
CA GLU A 100 4.37 7.82 7.65
C GLU A 100 3.80 9.17 7.20
N ALA A 101 2.74 9.67 7.84
CA ALA A 101 2.22 11.01 7.59
C ALA A 101 3.28 12.09 7.82
N LYS A 102 4.04 12.01 8.92
CA LYS A 102 5.15 12.95 9.22
C LYS A 102 6.27 12.89 8.18
N LYS A 103 6.66 11.69 7.75
CA LYS A 103 7.66 11.52 6.68
C LYS A 103 7.21 12.17 5.37
N LEU A 104 5.94 11.97 5.00
CA LEU A 104 5.36 12.55 3.81
C LEU A 104 5.32 14.09 3.87
N ILE A 105 4.87 14.65 4.99
CA ILE A 105 4.87 16.10 5.23
C ILE A 105 6.30 16.65 5.11
N GLY A 106 7.29 15.98 5.71
CA GLY A 106 8.69 16.37 5.63
C GLY A 106 9.25 16.37 4.20
N ARG A 107 8.81 15.42 3.36
CA ARG A 107 9.23 15.32 1.95
C ARG A 107 8.76 16.51 1.09
N TYR A 108 7.50 16.91 1.27
CA TYR A 108 6.88 17.98 0.49
C TYR A 108 7.02 19.37 1.14
N GLY A 109 7.37 19.41 2.42
CA GLY A 109 7.61 20.62 3.19
C GLY A 109 6.33 21.25 3.76
N SER A 110 6.50 22.06 4.80
CA SER A 110 5.41 22.73 5.54
C SER A 110 4.74 23.89 4.81
N LYS A 111 5.16 24.19 3.57
CA LYS A 111 4.54 25.22 2.73
C LYS A 111 3.12 24.83 2.28
N TYR A 112 2.81 23.53 2.27
CA TYR A 112 1.52 23.00 1.89
C TYR A 112 0.65 22.71 3.12
N ARG A 113 -0.67 22.72 2.91
CA ARG A 113 -1.64 22.38 3.95
C ARG A 113 -1.68 20.86 4.14
N PRO A 114 -2.12 20.37 5.32
CA PRO A 114 -2.37 18.95 5.56
C PRO A 114 -3.23 18.29 4.47
N GLN A 115 -4.25 18.99 3.95
CA GLN A 115 -5.09 18.51 2.84
C GLN A 115 -4.26 18.15 1.59
N HIS A 116 -3.24 18.93 1.23
CA HIS A 116 -2.41 18.65 0.05
C HIS A 116 -1.55 17.40 0.26
N HIS A 117 -0.98 17.26 1.46
CA HIS A 117 -0.26 16.05 1.84
C HIS A 117 -1.15 14.82 1.79
N PHE A 118 -2.40 14.96 2.23
CA PHE A 118 -3.39 13.89 2.13
C PHE A 118 -3.64 13.45 0.68
N PHE A 119 -3.82 14.39 -0.24
CA PHE A 119 -3.96 14.07 -1.67
C PHE A 119 -2.70 13.43 -2.26
N TRP A 120 -1.50 13.88 -1.88
CA TRP A 120 -0.25 13.21 -2.28
C TRP A 120 -0.19 11.78 -1.77
N ALA A 121 -0.60 11.53 -0.53
CA ALA A 121 -0.59 10.19 0.05
C ALA A 121 -1.45 9.23 -0.77
N VAL A 122 -2.66 9.67 -1.14
CA VAL A 122 -3.59 8.89 -1.97
C VAL A 122 -3.01 8.67 -3.37
N HIS A 123 -2.43 9.70 -3.99
CA HIS A 123 -1.80 9.56 -5.30
C HIS A 123 -0.61 8.58 -5.30
N GLU A 124 0.20 8.59 -4.25
CA GLU A 124 1.33 7.68 -4.07
C GLU A 124 0.90 6.27 -3.68
N GLY A 125 -0.39 6.03 -3.38
CA GLY A 125 -0.88 4.77 -2.84
C GLY A 125 -0.36 4.49 -1.43
N ASN A 126 0.03 5.54 -0.68
CA ASN A 126 0.54 5.41 0.67
C ASN A 126 -0.63 5.37 1.67
N VAL A 127 -1.29 4.23 1.74
CA VAL A 127 -2.46 3.96 2.61
C VAL A 127 -2.19 4.31 4.08
N LEU A 128 -0.96 4.07 4.57
CA LEU A 128 -0.59 4.41 5.94
C LEU A 128 -0.54 5.92 6.17
N ALA A 129 0.13 6.66 5.30
CA ALA A 129 0.17 8.12 5.39
C ALA A 129 -1.23 8.70 5.23
N THR A 130 -2.05 8.18 4.31
CA THR A 130 -3.46 8.58 4.13
C THR A 130 -4.23 8.46 5.44
N GLY A 131 -4.13 7.31 6.13
CA GLY A 131 -4.80 7.09 7.41
C GLY A 131 -4.30 8.01 8.53
N GLY A 132 -3.00 8.30 8.56
CA GLY A 132 -2.41 9.23 9.52
C GLY A 132 -2.84 10.67 9.29
N LEU A 133 -2.91 11.09 8.03
CA LEU A 133 -3.28 12.45 7.64
C LEU A 133 -4.75 12.75 7.91
N LEU A 134 -5.66 11.78 7.75
CA LEU A 134 -7.08 11.94 8.07
C LEU A 134 -7.35 12.28 9.54
N ARG A 135 -6.40 12.06 10.45
CA ARG A 135 -6.50 12.46 11.86
C ARG A 135 -6.00 13.88 12.13
N LEU A 136 -5.30 14.49 11.17
CA LEU A 136 -4.78 15.83 11.35
C LEU A 136 -5.89 16.87 11.24
N PRO A 137 -5.84 17.95 12.04
CA PRO A 137 -6.77 19.05 11.88
C PRO A 137 -6.60 19.69 10.49
N GLY A 138 -7.73 20.02 9.86
CA GLY A 138 -7.76 20.62 8.52
C GLY A 138 -7.59 19.63 7.37
N VAL A 139 -7.69 18.32 7.64
CA VAL A 139 -7.89 17.30 6.61
C VAL A 139 -9.36 16.88 6.60
N ASP A 140 -9.98 17.02 5.43
CA ASP A 140 -11.34 16.58 5.14
C ASP A 140 -11.27 15.45 4.09
N VAL A 141 -11.93 14.33 4.38
CA VAL A 141 -11.97 13.15 3.51
C VAL A 141 -12.66 13.46 2.18
N ASP A 142 -13.68 14.32 2.22
CA ASP A 142 -14.45 14.78 1.06
C ASP A 142 -14.02 16.18 0.60
N GLY A 143 -12.94 16.69 1.19
CA GLY A 143 -12.36 17.98 0.87
C GLY A 143 -12.01 18.07 -0.61
N GLU A 144 -12.35 19.19 -1.23
CA GLU A 144 -12.02 19.45 -2.62
C GLU A 144 -10.55 19.82 -2.77
N MET A 145 -9.96 19.37 -3.87
CA MET A 145 -8.64 19.78 -4.29
C MET A 145 -8.75 21.06 -5.11
N LEU A 146 -8.38 22.20 -4.53
CA LEU A 146 -8.51 23.48 -5.22
C LEU A 146 -7.31 23.80 -6.14
N PRO A 147 -7.56 24.43 -7.29
CA PRO A 147 -6.53 24.87 -8.23
C PRO A 147 -5.44 25.76 -7.69
N THR A 148 -5.84 26.69 -6.83
CA THR A 148 -4.99 27.77 -6.33
C THR A 148 -4.00 27.31 -5.27
N ASP A 149 -4.15 26.08 -4.79
CA ASP A 149 -3.31 25.51 -3.74
C ASP A 149 -1.94 25.04 -4.22
N PHE A 150 -1.75 24.96 -5.55
CA PHE A 150 -0.57 24.38 -6.18
C PHE A 150 0.13 25.35 -7.13
N ASP A 151 0.08 26.66 -6.85
CA ASP A 151 0.81 27.70 -7.60
C ASP A 151 2.33 27.59 -7.38
N ASP A 152 2.89 26.45 -7.75
CA ASP A 152 4.31 26.21 -7.87
C ASP A 152 4.62 26.31 -9.36
N ALA A 153 4.78 27.54 -9.84
CA ALA A 153 5.26 27.86 -11.20
C ALA A 153 6.56 27.11 -11.56
N LYS A 154 7.24 26.52 -10.57
CA LYS A 154 8.47 25.72 -10.70
C LYS A 154 8.25 24.20 -10.75
N ARG A 155 7.01 23.70 -10.64
CA ARG A 155 6.64 22.25 -10.68
C ARG A 155 7.62 21.37 -9.88
N GLN A 156 7.94 21.77 -8.65
CA GLN A 156 9.00 21.12 -7.86
C GLN A 156 8.70 19.66 -7.50
N HIS A 157 7.42 19.26 -7.54
CA HIS A 157 6.96 17.93 -7.19
C HIS A 157 6.07 17.38 -8.30
N GLU A 158 6.28 16.10 -8.65
CA GLU A 158 5.41 15.39 -9.60
C GLU A 158 4.00 15.25 -9.01
N TRP A 159 3.01 15.74 -9.73
CA TRP A 159 1.60 15.64 -9.37
C TRP A 159 0.87 14.76 -10.42
N PRO A 160 -0.24 14.07 -10.08
CA PRO A 160 -0.99 13.23 -11.01
C PRO A 160 -1.41 13.92 -12.32
N TYR A 161 -1.52 15.26 -12.29
CA TYR A 161 -1.92 16.06 -13.44
C TYR A 161 -0.69 16.67 -14.13
N ARG A 162 -0.54 16.41 -15.44
CA ARG A 162 0.50 17.00 -16.30
C ARG A 162 0.27 18.48 -16.60
N SER A 163 -1.00 18.88 -16.61
CA SER A 163 -1.46 20.26 -16.66
C SER A 163 -2.67 20.37 -15.75
N PHE A 164 -2.73 21.46 -14.99
CA PHE A 164 -3.84 21.73 -14.10
C PHE A 164 -4.69 22.86 -14.72
N ASP A 165 -5.87 22.55 -15.24
CA ASP A 165 -6.77 23.50 -15.92
C ASP A 165 -7.78 24.20 -15.00
N GLY A 166 -7.73 23.95 -13.69
CA GLY A 166 -8.67 24.57 -12.75
C GLY A 166 -9.91 23.74 -12.42
N ARG A 167 -10.15 22.59 -13.08
CA ARG A 167 -11.51 22.03 -13.18
C ARG A 167 -11.59 20.57 -12.79
N TYR A 168 -10.92 20.14 -11.72
CA TYR A 168 -10.90 18.71 -11.42
C TYR A 168 -11.94 18.31 -10.39
N GLU A 169 -12.19 19.09 -9.34
CA GLU A 169 -13.05 18.76 -8.17
C GLU A 169 -12.98 17.27 -7.75
N ASP A 170 -11.89 16.58 -8.09
CA ASP A 170 -11.66 15.17 -7.82
C ASP A 170 -11.32 15.12 -6.33
N ARG A 171 -12.20 14.48 -5.57
CA ARG A 171 -11.96 14.17 -4.15
C ARG A 171 -11.01 12.98 -4.03
N ALA A 172 -10.53 12.72 -2.82
CA ALA A 172 -9.61 11.62 -2.56
C ALA A 172 -10.13 10.28 -3.10
N LEU A 173 -11.44 10.02 -2.95
CA LEU A 173 -12.06 8.79 -3.44
C LEU A 173 -12.05 8.68 -4.97
N HIS A 174 -12.27 9.78 -5.70
CA HIS A 174 -12.15 9.81 -7.16
C HIS A 174 -10.73 9.43 -7.59
N LEU A 175 -9.73 10.03 -6.92
CA LEU A 175 -8.32 9.80 -7.21
C LEU A 175 -7.90 8.35 -6.96
N ALA A 176 -8.28 7.77 -5.82
CA ALA A 176 -7.97 6.37 -5.48
C ALA A 176 -8.56 5.39 -6.52
N VAL A 177 -9.80 5.63 -6.96
CA VAL A 177 -10.44 4.82 -8.01
C VAL A 177 -9.72 4.95 -9.35
N ARG A 178 -9.33 6.17 -9.76
CA ARG A 178 -8.55 6.39 -11.00
C ARG A 178 -7.21 5.65 -10.98
N CYS A 179 -6.59 5.57 -9.81
CA CYS A 179 -5.33 4.87 -9.59
C CYS A 179 -5.48 3.35 -9.43
N ARG A 180 -6.71 2.82 -9.42
CA ARG A 180 -7.00 1.41 -9.13
C ARG A 180 -6.36 0.94 -7.81
N ASP A 181 -6.37 1.83 -6.81
CA ASP A 181 -5.88 1.53 -5.47
C ASP A 181 -7.02 1.03 -4.58
N GLU A 182 -7.23 -0.29 -4.56
CA GLU A 182 -8.25 -0.92 -3.72
C GLU A 182 -8.11 -0.58 -2.24
N ALA A 183 -6.87 -0.54 -1.74
CA ALA A 183 -6.61 -0.35 -0.32
C ALA A 183 -6.90 1.09 0.12
N SER A 184 -6.56 2.08 -0.72
CA SER A 184 -6.99 3.47 -0.48
C SER A 184 -8.50 3.64 -0.62
N VAL A 185 -9.15 2.99 -1.59
CA VAL A 185 -10.62 3.03 -1.73
C VAL A 185 -11.29 2.49 -0.47
N GLU A 186 -10.87 1.31 0.00
CA GLU A 186 -11.40 0.70 1.21
C GLU A 186 -11.18 1.58 2.44
N LEU A 187 -9.97 2.11 2.62
CA LEU A 187 -9.65 3.02 3.72
C LEU A 187 -10.54 4.27 3.70
N LEU A 188 -10.66 4.94 2.55
CA LEU A 188 -11.44 6.18 2.43
C LEU A 188 -12.93 5.93 2.74
N LEU A 189 -13.49 4.84 2.23
CA LEU A 189 -14.88 4.44 2.54
C LEU A 189 -15.05 4.09 4.02
N SER A 190 -14.06 3.43 4.64
CA SER A 190 -14.07 3.17 6.09
C SER A 190 -14.06 4.45 6.93
N CYS A 191 -13.46 5.51 6.38
CA CYS A 191 -13.44 6.87 6.93
C CYS A 191 -14.66 7.72 6.52
N ARG A 192 -15.72 7.09 5.98
CA ARG A 192 -16.97 7.73 5.57
C ARG A 192 -16.84 8.72 4.41
N ALA A 193 -15.88 8.53 3.51
CA ALA A 193 -15.88 9.23 2.23
C ALA A 193 -17.21 8.99 1.50
N ASP A 194 -17.81 10.03 0.94
CA ASP A 194 -19.09 9.94 0.24
C ASP A 194 -18.88 9.45 -1.21
N PRO A 195 -19.39 8.24 -1.57
CA PRO A 195 -19.24 7.68 -2.90
C PRO A 195 -20.18 8.30 -3.94
N GLU A 196 -21.13 9.15 -3.55
CA GLU A 196 -22.10 9.77 -4.46
C GLU A 196 -21.70 11.19 -4.89
N LEU A 197 -20.64 11.75 -4.28
CA LEU A 197 -20.13 13.06 -4.66
C LEU A 197 -19.66 13.05 -6.10
N ARG A 198 -20.04 14.11 -6.80
CA ARG A 198 -19.68 14.31 -8.20
C ARG A 198 -18.57 15.33 -8.31
N ASN A 199 -17.62 15.05 -9.17
CA ASN A 199 -16.65 16.04 -9.59
C ASN A 199 -17.25 17.03 -10.62
N ASP A 200 -16.43 17.97 -11.09
CA ASP A 200 -16.77 18.98 -12.12
C ASP A 200 -17.35 18.39 -13.41
N ASN A 201 -16.96 17.15 -13.75
CA ASN A 201 -17.47 16.45 -14.93
C ASN A 201 -18.79 15.73 -14.68
N ARG A 202 -19.37 15.90 -13.49
CA ARG A 202 -20.55 15.18 -13.00
C ARG A 202 -20.33 13.68 -12.87
N GLU A 203 -19.07 13.25 -12.73
CA GLU A 203 -18.68 11.86 -12.54
C GLU A 203 -18.65 11.55 -11.05
N THR A 204 -19.27 10.46 -10.63
CA THR A 204 -19.03 9.84 -9.32
C THR A 204 -17.78 8.95 -9.38
N PRO A 205 -17.20 8.56 -8.24
CA PRO A 205 -16.20 7.48 -8.20
C PRO A 205 -16.67 6.22 -8.92
N MET A 206 -17.96 5.86 -8.83
CA MET A 206 -18.52 4.71 -9.54
C MET A 206 -18.52 4.89 -11.07
N ASP A 207 -18.81 6.09 -11.57
CA ASP A 207 -18.73 6.39 -13.01
C ASP A 207 -17.30 6.23 -13.54
N ILE A 208 -16.30 6.61 -12.73
CA ILE A 208 -14.88 6.41 -13.04
C ILE A 208 -14.54 4.92 -13.10
N ALA A 209 -14.92 4.15 -12.07
CA ALA A 209 -14.65 2.71 -11.99
C ALA A 209 -15.24 1.92 -13.17
N MET A 210 -16.40 2.35 -13.70
CA MET A 210 -17.02 1.76 -14.90
C MET A 210 -16.34 2.15 -16.23
N GLY A 211 -15.26 2.92 -16.20
CA GLY A 211 -14.60 3.42 -17.41
C GLY A 211 -15.43 4.44 -18.22
N LYS A 212 -16.53 4.93 -17.64
CA LYS A 212 -17.39 5.97 -18.23
C LYS A 212 -16.79 7.36 -18.09
N GLY A 213 -15.71 7.48 -17.30
CA GLY A 213 -14.98 8.72 -17.12
C GLY A 213 -14.53 9.29 -18.47
N LYS A 214 -14.86 10.54 -18.76
CA LYS A 214 -14.43 11.20 -20.00
C LYS A 214 -12.95 11.58 -19.94
N ARG A 215 -12.40 11.72 -18.74
CA ARG A 215 -11.03 12.18 -18.51
C ARG A 215 -9.93 11.14 -18.61
N TRP A 216 -10.20 9.84 -18.43
CA TRP A 216 -9.14 8.82 -18.52
C TRP A 216 -8.48 8.78 -19.91
N LYS A 217 -9.23 9.16 -20.95
CA LYS A 217 -8.75 9.24 -22.34
C LYS A 217 -8.05 10.56 -22.67
N SER A 218 -8.23 11.59 -21.84
CA SER A 218 -7.67 12.91 -22.08
C SER A 218 -6.26 12.97 -21.49
N ALA A 219 -5.29 13.46 -22.25
CA ALA A 219 -3.84 13.47 -21.98
C ALA A 219 -3.39 14.25 -20.72
N PHE A 220 -4.30 14.58 -19.81
CA PHE A 220 -4.10 15.44 -18.65
C PHE A 220 -3.65 14.69 -17.40
N MET A 221 -3.88 13.37 -17.32
CA MET A 221 -3.57 12.57 -16.14
C MET A 221 -2.70 11.36 -16.51
N GLN A 222 -1.68 11.08 -15.70
CA GLN A 222 -0.96 9.81 -15.71
C GLN A 222 -1.13 9.15 -14.35
N PRO A 223 -2.34 8.60 -14.05
CA PRO A 223 -2.54 7.94 -12.78
C PRO A 223 -1.56 6.78 -12.67
N ARG A 224 -0.93 6.64 -11.49
CA ARG A 224 -0.25 5.38 -11.14
C ARG A 224 -1.33 4.31 -11.08
N ASP A 225 -1.18 3.27 -11.90
CA ASP A 225 -2.03 2.09 -11.82
C ASP A 225 -1.41 1.14 -10.78
N PHE A 226 -2.08 0.99 -9.64
CA PHE A 226 -1.66 0.05 -8.58
C PHE A 226 -2.10 -1.39 -8.85
N GLY A 227 -2.78 -1.64 -9.99
CA GLY A 227 -3.14 -2.97 -10.45
C GLY A 227 -4.41 -3.56 -9.84
N GLY A 228 -5.13 -2.81 -9.00
CA GLY A 228 -6.35 -3.29 -8.34
C GLY A 228 -7.46 -3.67 -9.34
N SER A 229 -8.25 -4.68 -8.99
CA SER A 229 -9.41 -5.16 -9.74
C SER A 229 -10.50 -4.07 -9.80
N PRO A 230 -10.88 -3.64 -11.03
CA PRO A 230 -12.02 -2.75 -11.21
C PRO A 230 -13.32 -3.34 -10.64
N GLU A 231 -13.49 -4.66 -10.72
CA GLU A 231 -14.63 -5.38 -10.17
C GLU A 231 -14.70 -5.24 -8.65
N ARG A 232 -13.56 -5.43 -7.96
CA ARG A 232 -13.47 -5.27 -6.52
C ARG A 232 -13.76 -3.84 -6.08
N ILE A 233 -13.22 -2.86 -6.80
CA ILE A 233 -13.51 -1.43 -6.56
C ILE A 233 -15.01 -1.15 -6.74
N LEU A 234 -15.65 -1.70 -7.78
CA LEU A 234 -17.10 -1.56 -7.99
C LEU A 234 -17.91 -2.18 -6.86
N GLU A 235 -17.50 -3.35 -6.34
CA GLU A 235 -18.14 -3.97 -5.18
C GLU A 235 -18.07 -3.08 -3.93
N LEU A 236 -16.88 -2.54 -3.64
CA LEU A 236 -16.65 -1.64 -2.51
C LEU A 236 -17.55 -0.40 -2.59
N LEU A 237 -17.60 0.24 -3.76
CA LEU A 237 -18.43 1.42 -3.98
C LEU A 237 -19.92 1.11 -3.85
N ARG A 238 -20.42 0.03 -4.47
CA ARG A 238 -21.83 -0.39 -4.32
C ARG A 238 -22.20 -0.70 -2.87
N GLY A 239 -21.27 -1.29 -2.11
CA GLY A 239 -21.49 -1.60 -0.71
C GLY A 239 -21.55 -0.36 0.20
N ALA A 240 -21.01 0.77 -0.25
CA ALA A 240 -21.06 2.06 0.43
C ALA A 240 -22.25 2.93 -0.02
N SER A 241 -22.60 2.89 -1.31
CA SER A 241 -23.78 3.54 -1.89
C SER A 241 -25.08 2.88 -1.38
N GLY A 242 -25.62 3.38 -0.27
CA GLY A 242 -26.88 2.90 0.32
C GLY A 242 -26.85 2.66 1.83
N ARG A 243 -25.75 3.02 2.51
CA ARG A 243 -25.68 3.04 3.98
C ARG A 243 -26.06 4.39 4.56
#